data_AF-A0A7X6YL13-F1
#
_entry.id   AF-A0A7X6YL13-F1
#
_cell.length_a   1.000
_cell.length_b   1.000
_cell.length_c   1.000
_cell.angle_alpha   90.00
_cell.angle_beta   90.00
_cell.angle_gamma   90.00
#
_symmetry.space_group_name_H-M   'P 1'
#
loop_
_entity.id
_entity.type
_entity.pdbx_description
1 polymer ?
#
loop_
_entity_poly.entity_id
_entity_poly.type
_entity_poly.pdbx_seq_one_letter_code
_entity_poly.pdbx_strand_id
1 'polypeptide(L)'
;MNLYLLIAIIIVNGIALGMVYQIIKKLPKKEKLVFMAVSVAITYMLVSLVYLLSGFGINESIHKATKNFITFLFVPINIILFIPYIAMQYKKFKNKKLKNEQLIKKAILVGILLIIVLIIEYFYFCSIQENIAKINNEKQNNTITNTTITNQNTIAGNEIIQNNIEVNEQITKNKTNEVQTNQR
;
A
#
# COMPACT_ATOMS: atom_id res chain seq x y z
N MET A 1 -1.50 6.31 5.71
CA MET A 1 -2.30 5.07 5.74
C MET A 1 -3.47 5.28 6.68
N ASN A 2 -4.68 4.87 6.31
CA ASN A 2 -5.87 5.07 7.14
C ASN A 2 -5.76 4.28 8.46
N LEU A 3 -6.17 4.87 9.58
CA LEU A 3 -6.10 4.26 10.92
C LEU A 3 -6.83 2.92 10.96
N TYR A 4 -8.01 2.82 10.35
CA TYR A 4 -8.77 1.57 10.31
C TYR A 4 -8.00 0.43 9.62
N LEU A 5 -7.29 0.76 8.53
CA LEU A 5 -6.51 -0.20 7.77
C LEU A 5 -5.28 -0.66 8.56
N LEU A 6 -4.63 0.26 9.28
CA LEU A 6 -3.52 -0.06 10.18
C LEU A 6 -3.98 -1.03 11.30
N ILE A 7 -5.11 -0.75 11.94
CA ILE A 7 -5.67 -1.60 13.00
C ILE A 7 -6.00 -2.99 12.44
N ALA A 8 -6.61 -3.07 11.26
CA ALA A 8 -6.91 -4.35 10.61
C ALA A 8 -5.64 -5.18 10.35
N ILE A 9 -4.57 -4.55 9.85
CA ILE A 9 -3.27 -5.22 9.63
C ILE A 9 -2.72 -5.74 10.96
N ILE A 10 -2.74 -4.94 12.02
CA ILE A 10 -2.26 -5.35 13.35
C ILE A 10 -3.05 -6.56 13.86
N ILE A 11 -4.37 -6.56 13.72
CA ILE A 11 -5.24 -7.66 14.15
C ILE A 11 -4.90 -8.95 13.38
N VAL A 12 -4.79 -8.88 12.05
CA VAL A 12 -4.47 -10.06 11.22
C VAL A 12 -3.10 -10.64 11.57
N ASN A 13 -2.09 -9.79 11.81
CA ASN A 13 -0.78 -10.23 12.26
C ASN A 13 -0.83 -10.89 13.65
N GLY A 14 -1.59 -10.33 14.58
CA GLY A 14 -1.82 -10.92 15.90
C GLY A 14 -2.49 -12.30 15.83
N ILE A 15 -3.50 -12.45 14.97
CA ILE A 15 -4.19 -13.72 14.73
C ILE A 15 -3.23 -14.76 14.15
N ALA A 16 -2.43 -14.39 13.15
CA ALA A 16 -1.45 -15.29 12.54
C ALA A 16 -0.47 -15.86 13.57
N LEU A 17 0.12 -14.98 14.40
CA LEU A 17 1.04 -15.38 15.46
C LEU A 17 0.35 -16.23 16.53
N GLY A 18 -0.86 -15.83 16.95
CA GLY A 18 -1.66 -16.57 17.94
C GLY A 18 -2.00 -17.98 17.48
N MET A 19 -2.36 -18.15 16.20
CA MET A 19 -2.68 -19.46 15.61
C MET A 19 -1.46 -20.39 15.62
N VAL A 20 -0.30 -19.90 15.15
CA VAL A 20 0.94 -20.68 15.18
C VAL A 20 1.31 -21.03 16.62
N TYR A 21 1.25 -20.05 17.53
CA TYR A 21 1.54 -20.23 18.96
C TYR A 21 0.72 -21.38 19.57
N GLN A 22 -0.58 -21.43 19.29
CA GLN A 22 -1.50 -22.43 19.85
C GLN A 22 -1.10 -23.86 19.44
N ILE A 23 -0.60 -24.06 18.21
CA ILE A 23 -0.19 -25.37 17.69
C ILE A 23 1.08 -25.87 18.39
N ILE A 24 2.05 -24.97 18.55
CA ILE A 24 3.36 -25.24 19.15
C ILE A 24 3.40 -25.01 20.66
N LYS A 25 2.26 -24.73 21.32
CA LYS A 25 2.20 -24.38 22.74
C LYS A 25 2.88 -25.36 23.70
N LYS A 26 2.93 -26.64 23.31
CA LYS A 26 3.52 -27.73 24.10
C LYS A 26 5.04 -27.87 23.93
N LEU A 27 5.67 -27.08 23.05
CA LEU A 27 7.12 -27.07 22.88
C LEU A 27 7.82 -26.28 24.01
N PRO A 28 9.11 -26.58 24.29
CA PRO A 28 9.91 -25.78 25.22
C PRO A 28 9.95 -24.30 24.82
N LYS A 29 10.04 -23.39 25.81
CA LYS A 29 10.01 -21.93 25.59
C LYS A 29 11.01 -21.46 24.53
N LYS A 30 12.25 -21.94 24.59
CA LYS A 30 13.32 -21.61 23.64
C LYS A 30 12.98 -22.06 22.22
N GLU A 31 12.60 -23.33 22.04
CA GLU A 31 12.26 -23.88 20.72
C GLU A 31 11.05 -23.19 20.10
N LYS A 32 10.04 -22.88 20.91
CA LYS A 32 8.85 -22.14 20.48
C LYS A 32 9.19 -20.76 19.94
N LEU A 33 10.03 -20.00 20.66
CA LEU A 33 10.46 -18.67 20.24
C LEU A 33 11.25 -18.74 18.93
N VAL A 34 12.21 -19.67 18.84
CA VAL A 34 13.02 -19.88 17.64
C VAL A 34 12.14 -20.26 16.44
N PHE A 35 11.22 -21.21 16.62
CA PHE A 35 10.31 -21.62 15.54
C PHE A 35 9.47 -20.45 15.02
N MET A 36 8.92 -19.63 15.92
CA MET A 36 8.11 -18.47 15.55
C MET A 36 8.95 -17.42 14.83
N ALA A 37 10.11 -17.05 15.37
CA ALA A 37 11.00 -16.06 14.78
C ALA A 37 11.49 -16.48 13.38
N VAL A 38 11.92 -17.73 13.24
CA VAL A 38 12.38 -18.28 11.95
C VAL A 38 11.25 -18.33 10.93
N SER A 39 10.05 -18.74 11.35
CA SER A 39 8.88 -18.77 10.46
C SER A 39 8.55 -17.38 9.92
N VAL A 40 8.48 -16.38 10.80
CA VAL A 40 8.22 -14.98 10.40
C VAL A 40 9.33 -14.45 9.50
N ALA A 41 10.60 -14.68 9.85
CA ALA A 41 11.74 -14.19 9.08
C ALA A 41 11.80 -14.78 7.66
N ILE A 42 11.62 -16.10 7.52
CA ILE A 42 11.63 -16.76 6.21
C ILE A 42 10.45 -16.27 5.37
N THR A 43 9.24 -16.21 5.92
CA THR A 43 8.07 -15.73 5.18
C THR A 43 8.22 -14.26 4.78
N TYR A 44 8.74 -13.41 5.66
CA TYR A 44 9.03 -12.01 5.34
C TYR A 44 10.05 -11.89 4.20
N MET A 45 11.11 -12.69 4.23
CA MET A 45 12.12 -12.70 3.18
C MET A 45 11.54 -13.13 1.83
N LEU A 46 10.70 -14.16 1.80
CA LEU A 46 10.05 -14.64 0.58
C LEU A 46 9.08 -13.61 0.00
N VAL A 47 8.17 -13.07 0.82
CA VAL A 47 7.22 -12.04 0.38
C VAL A 47 7.96 -10.80 -0.11
N SER A 48 9.03 -10.38 0.59
CA SER A 48 9.85 -9.25 0.17
C SER A 48 10.57 -9.49 -1.16
N LEU A 49 11.06 -10.71 -1.38
CA LEU A 49 11.69 -11.10 -2.65
C LEU A 49 10.69 -11.07 -3.80
N VAL A 50 9.51 -11.68 -3.62
CA VAL A 50 8.44 -11.63 -4.63
C VAL A 50 7.99 -10.20 -4.88
N TYR A 51 7.88 -9.39 -3.84
CA TYR A 51 7.55 -7.97 -3.97
C TYR A 51 8.59 -7.22 -4.80
N LEU A 52 9.88 -7.42 -4.52
CA LEU A 52 10.97 -6.81 -5.28
C LEU A 52 10.89 -7.19 -6.76
N LEU A 53 10.68 -8.46 -7.06
CA LEU A 53 10.54 -8.94 -8.44
C LEU A 53 9.30 -8.33 -9.12
N SER A 54 8.18 -8.23 -8.41
CA SER A 54 6.92 -7.69 -8.96
C SER A 54 6.96 -6.19 -9.28
N GLY A 55 7.93 -5.46 -8.73
CA GLY A 55 8.10 -4.02 -8.95
C GLY A 55 8.86 -3.66 -10.22
N PHE A 56 9.30 -4.64 -11.00
CA PHE A 56 10.08 -4.38 -12.21
C PHE A 56 9.28 -3.57 -13.23
N GLY A 57 9.79 -2.41 -13.63
CA GLY A 57 9.13 -1.51 -14.58
C GLY A 57 8.14 -0.50 -13.96
N ILE A 58 7.99 -0.47 -12.63
CA ILE A 58 7.10 0.47 -11.92
C ILE A 58 7.91 1.63 -11.33
N ASN A 59 7.30 2.83 -11.23
CA ASN A 59 7.91 4.01 -10.63
C ASN A 59 8.36 3.72 -9.19
N GLU A 60 9.62 4.06 -8.88
CA GLU A 60 10.26 3.80 -7.59
C GLU A 60 9.50 4.43 -6.41
N SER A 61 8.86 5.58 -6.60
CA SER A 61 8.09 6.25 -5.55
C SER A 61 6.86 5.43 -5.13
N ILE A 62 6.14 4.86 -6.09
CA ILE A 62 4.98 4.00 -5.86
C ILE A 62 5.42 2.66 -5.29
N HIS A 63 6.51 2.09 -5.81
CA HIS A 63 7.10 0.86 -5.29
C HIS A 63 7.49 1.02 -3.81
N LYS A 64 8.19 2.10 -3.45
CA LYS A 64 8.57 2.34 -2.05
C LYS A 64 7.36 2.60 -1.14
N ALA A 65 6.37 3.35 -1.62
CA ALA A 65 5.17 3.66 -0.86
C ALA A 65 4.31 2.43 -0.56
N THR A 66 4.27 1.45 -1.47
CA THR A 66 3.40 0.27 -1.35
C THR A 66 4.06 -0.90 -0.64
N LYS A 67 5.40 -0.93 -0.59
CA LYS A 67 6.19 -2.03 0.02
C LYS A 67 5.70 -2.46 1.40
N ASN A 68 5.59 -1.51 2.34
CA ASN A 68 5.21 -1.83 3.72
C ASN A 68 3.78 -2.36 3.79
N PHE A 69 2.87 -1.79 3.00
CA PHE A 69 1.48 -2.24 2.97
C PHE A 69 1.37 -3.69 2.47
N ILE A 70 1.98 -4.00 1.33
CA ILE A 70 1.93 -5.36 0.77
C ILE A 70 2.63 -6.36 1.68
N THR A 71 3.84 -6.05 2.16
CA THR A 71 4.58 -6.97 3.04
C THR A 71 3.85 -7.24 4.35
N PHE A 72 3.30 -6.22 5.03
CA PHE A 72 2.57 -6.44 6.28
C PHE A 72 1.23 -7.14 6.12
N LEU A 73 0.63 -7.11 4.93
CA LEU A 73 -0.59 -7.83 4.63
C LEU A 73 -0.32 -9.29 4.25
N PHE A 74 0.67 -9.55 3.39
CA PHE A 74 0.90 -10.87 2.82
C PHE A 74 1.76 -11.79 3.69
N VAL A 75 2.63 -11.25 4.52
CA VAL A 75 3.39 -12.06 5.50
C VAL A 75 2.48 -12.84 6.45
N PRO A 76 1.51 -12.24 7.16
CA PRO A 76 0.62 -13.02 8.03
C PRO A 76 -0.29 -13.97 7.26
N ILE A 77 -0.72 -13.62 6.02
CA ILE A 77 -1.51 -14.52 5.16
C ILE A 77 -0.72 -15.80 4.87
N ASN A 78 0.54 -15.67 4.44
CA ASN A 78 1.40 -16.81 4.17
C ASN A 78 1.76 -17.59 5.43
N ILE A 79 1.89 -16.90 6.57
CA ILE A 79 2.06 -17.57 7.87
C ILE A 79 0.86 -18.47 8.16
N ILE A 80 -0.37 -17.93 8.06
CA ILE A 80 -1.61 -18.67 8.34
C ILE A 80 -1.75 -19.88 7.39
N LEU A 81 -1.38 -19.70 6.12
CA LEU A 81 -1.56 -20.74 5.11
C LEU A 81 -0.59 -21.91 5.29
N PHE A 82 0.70 -21.65 5.54
CA PHE A 82 1.74 -22.68 5.47
C PHE A 82 2.30 -23.12 6.82
N ILE A 83 2.45 -22.20 7.77
CA ILE A 83 3.18 -22.47 9.03
C ILE A 83 2.42 -23.44 9.94
N PRO A 84 1.07 -23.42 10.07
CA PRO A 84 0.34 -24.42 10.84
C PRO A 84 0.66 -25.87 10.46
N TYR A 85 0.76 -26.14 9.16
CA TYR A 85 1.09 -27.47 8.67
C TYR A 85 2.52 -27.85 9.04
N ILE A 86 3.50 -26.98 8.76
CA ILE A 86 4.92 -27.19 9.12
C ILE A 86 5.06 -27.41 10.63
N ALA A 87 4.40 -26.58 11.43
CA ALA A 87 4.39 -26.65 12.90
C ALA A 87 3.86 -27.98 13.41
N MET A 88 2.77 -28.49 12.81
CA MET A 88 2.21 -29.79 13.18
C MET A 88 3.18 -30.94 12.89
N GLN A 89 3.89 -30.91 11.75
CA GLN A 89 4.87 -31.94 11.43
C GLN A 89 6.12 -31.84 12.31
N TYR A 90 6.61 -30.62 12.56
CA TYR A 90 7.73 -30.37 13.47
C TYR A 90 7.46 -30.93 14.87
N LYS A 91 6.25 -30.73 15.39
CA LYS A 91 5.81 -31.29 16.67
C LYS A 91 5.79 -32.83 16.65
N LYS A 92 5.33 -33.46 15.57
CA LYS A 92 5.35 -34.93 15.44
C LYS A 92 6.78 -35.47 15.41
N PHE A 93 7.67 -34.78 14.72
CA PHE A 93 9.09 -35.10 14.69
C PHE A 93 9.76 -35.02 16.05
N LYS A 94 9.57 -33.91 16.78
CA LYS A 94 10.11 -33.74 18.14
C LYS A 94 9.62 -34.81 19.11
N ASN A 95 8.38 -35.27 18.95
CA ASN A 95 7.82 -36.37 19.75
C ASN A 95 8.27 -37.76 19.28
N LYS A 96 9.29 -37.87 18.41
CA LYS A 96 9.81 -39.12 17.81
C LYS A 96 8.74 -39.94 17.06
N LYS A 97 7.62 -39.32 16.67
CA LYS A 97 6.53 -39.95 15.92
C LYS A 97 6.74 -39.93 14.41
N LEU A 98 7.84 -39.34 13.94
CA LEU A 98 8.12 -39.14 12.52
C LEU A 98 9.63 -39.24 12.27
N LYS A 99 10.04 -39.96 11.22
CA LYS A 99 11.44 -40.02 10.78
C LYS A 99 11.82 -38.77 9.98
N ASN A 100 13.11 -38.43 9.96
CA ASN A 100 13.66 -37.29 9.20
C ASN A 100 13.23 -37.32 7.72
N GLU A 101 13.32 -38.48 7.07
CA GLU A 101 12.96 -38.64 5.66
C GLU A 101 11.49 -38.29 5.39
N GLN A 102 10.59 -38.67 6.31
CA GLN A 102 9.16 -38.38 6.18
C GLN A 102 8.86 -36.90 6.41
N LEU A 103 9.61 -36.23 7.29
CA LEU A 103 9.55 -34.77 7.44
C LEU A 103 9.94 -34.07 6.14
N ILE A 104 11.09 -34.45 5.57
CA ILE A 104 11.63 -33.81 4.37
C ILE A 104 10.64 -33.95 3.21
N LYS A 105 10.09 -35.14 2.97
CA LYS A 105 9.07 -35.35 1.92
C LYS A 105 7.84 -34.45 2.10
N LYS A 106 7.38 -34.29 3.35
CA LYS A 106 6.23 -33.41 3.67
C LYS A 106 6.59 -31.93 3.54
N ALA A 107 7.81 -31.53 3.90
CA ALA A 107 8.29 -30.17 3.73
C ALA A 107 8.45 -29.80 2.25
N ILE A 108 8.95 -30.72 1.41
CA ILE A 108 9.05 -30.55 -0.04
C ILE A 108 7.66 -30.34 -0.65
N LEU A 109 6.67 -31.14 -0.24
CA LEU A 109 5.28 -30.97 -0.72
C LEU A 109 4.74 -29.57 -0.41
N VAL A 110 4.95 -29.08 0.81
CA VAL A 110 4.57 -27.71 1.20
C VAL A 110 5.37 -26.67 0.41
N GLY A 111 6.66 -26.92 0.17
CA GLY A 111 7.52 -26.05 -0.62
C GLY A 111 7.04 -25.87 -2.06
N ILE A 112 6.57 -26.95 -2.70
CA ILE A 112 5.97 -26.87 -4.05
C ILE A 112 4.71 -26.01 -4.02
N LEU A 113 3.82 -26.24 -3.06
CA LEU A 113 2.59 -25.46 -2.92
C LEU A 113 2.90 -23.97 -2.63
N LEU A 114 3.91 -23.71 -1.82
CA LEU A 114 4.40 -22.36 -1.52
C LEU A 114 4.86 -21.66 -2.79
N ILE A 115 5.66 -22.30 -3.65
CA ILE A 115 6.11 -21.71 -4.92
C ILE A 115 4.91 -21.33 -5.80
N ILE A 116 3.90 -22.19 -5.91
CA ILE A 116 2.69 -21.90 -6.70
C ILE A 116 2.00 -20.63 -6.17
N VAL A 117 1.82 -20.52 -4.85
CA VAL A 117 1.22 -19.34 -4.24
C VAL A 117 2.08 -18.10 -4.46
N LEU A 118 3.41 -18.19 -4.33
CA LEU A 118 4.31 -17.05 -4.57
C LEU A 118 4.23 -16.55 -6.03
N ILE A 119 4.02 -17.44 -7.00
CA ILE A 119 3.80 -17.04 -8.41
C ILE A 119 2.48 -16.28 -8.56
N ILE A 120 1.42 -16.73 -7.90
CA ILE A 120 0.12 -16.03 -7.92
C ILE A 120 0.25 -14.67 -7.24
N GLU A 121 0.93 -14.61 -6.09
CA GLU A 121 1.21 -13.36 -5.38
C GLU A 121 2.01 -12.38 -6.21
N TYR A 122 3.00 -12.86 -6.98
CA TYR A 122 3.76 -12.03 -7.91
C TYR A 122 2.83 -11.26 -8.86
N PHE A 123 1.94 -11.97 -9.55
CA PHE A 123 0.98 -11.33 -10.48
C PHE A 123 0.03 -10.39 -9.74
N TYR A 124 -0.40 -10.75 -8.54
CA TYR A 124 -1.25 -9.92 -7.72
C TYR A 124 -0.56 -8.61 -7.29
N PHE A 125 0.73 -8.68 -6.94
CA PHE A 125 1.51 -7.51 -6.55
C PHE A 125 1.77 -6.58 -7.73
N CYS A 126 2.02 -7.12 -8.93
CA CYS A 126 2.08 -6.31 -10.15
C CYS A 126 0.76 -5.55 -10.34
N SER A 127 -0.38 -6.24 -10.25
CA SER A 127 -1.70 -5.62 -10.40
C SER A 127 -1.97 -4.53 -9.35
N ILE A 128 -1.64 -4.77 -8.06
CA ILE A 128 -1.80 -3.74 -7.02
C ILE A 128 -0.98 -2.49 -7.35
N GLN A 129 0.30 -2.67 -7.68
CA GLN A 129 1.20 -1.55 -7.92
C GLN A 129 0.79 -0.74 -9.16
N GLU A 130 0.36 -1.40 -10.23
CA GLU A 130 -0.19 -0.73 -11.41
C GLU A 130 -1.46 0.07 -11.11
N ASN A 131 -2.38 -0.50 -10.31
CA ASN A 131 -3.62 0.18 -9.95
C ASN A 131 -3.36 1.41 -9.08
N ILE A 132 -2.42 1.33 -8.13
CA ILE A 132 -2.00 2.48 -7.33
C ILE A 132 -1.34 3.54 -8.21
N ALA A 133 -0.53 3.13 -9.19
CA ALA A 133 0.07 4.04 -10.15
C ALA A 133 -0.98 4.82 -10.95
N LYS A 134 -1.98 4.12 -11.49
CA LYS A 134 -3.10 4.74 -12.24
C LYS A 134 -3.86 5.76 -11.38
N ILE A 135 -4.24 5.38 -10.16
CA ILE A 135 -4.97 6.26 -9.23
C ILE A 135 -4.15 7.51 -8.87
N ASN A 136 -2.84 7.37 -8.68
CA ASN A 136 -1.98 8.52 -8.38
C ASN A 136 -1.87 9.47 -9.58
N ASN A 137 -1.74 8.94 -10.80
CA ASN A 137 -1.72 9.74 -12.02
C ASN A 137 -3.06 10.47 -12.25
N GLU A 138 -4.19 9.80 -12.03
CA GLU A 138 -5.52 10.41 -12.11
C GLU A 138 -5.72 11.52 -11.07
N LYS A 139 -5.27 11.32 -9.82
CA LYS A 139 -5.30 12.35 -8.78
C LYS A 139 -4.44 13.55 -9.13
N GLN A 140 -3.27 13.32 -9.72
CA GLN A 140 -2.40 14.40 -10.17
C GLN A 140 -3.06 15.19 -11.31
N ASN A 141 -3.64 14.51 -12.30
CA ASN A 141 -4.36 15.16 -13.39
C ASN A 141 -5.57 15.96 -12.89
N ASN A 142 -6.37 15.43 -11.96
CA ASN A 142 -7.51 16.14 -11.37
C ASN A 142 -7.07 17.35 -10.51
N THR A 143 -5.92 17.26 -9.84
CA THR A 143 -5.35 18.40 -9.09
C THR A 143 -4.84 19.49 -10.05
N ILE A 144 -4.20 19.11 -11.16
CA ILE A 144 -3.75 20.04 -12.20
C ILE A 144 -4.96 20.73 -12.84
N THR A 145 -6.02 19.99 -13.18
CA THR A 145 -7.27 20.57 -13.71
C THR A 145 -7.88 21.59 -12.75
N ASN A 146 -7.94 21.31 -11.44
CA ASN A 146 -8.47 22.25 -10.45
C ASN A 146 -7.54 23.47 -10.23
N THR A 147 -6.23 23.31 -10.36
CA THR A 147 -5.26 24.41 -10.30
C THR A 147 -5.37 25.31 -11.54
N THR A 148 -5.56 24.72 -12.72
CA THR A 148 -5.81 25.46 -13.97
C THR A 148 -7.15 26.21 -13.92
N ILE A 149 -8.21 25.60 -13.38
CA ILE A 149 -9.51 26.28 -13.18
C ILE A 149 -9.38 27.42 -12.17
N THR A 150 -8.59 27.26 -11.10
CA THR A 150 -8.35 28.34 -10.13
C THR A 150 -7.54 29.48 -10.75
N ASN A 151 -6.52 29.17 -11.55
CA ASN A 151 -5.73 30.19 -12.25
C ASN A 151 -6.53 30.88 -13.37
N GLN A 152 -7.38 30.16 -14.11
CA GLN A 152 -8.30 30.78 -15.08
C GLN A 152 -9.35 31.66 -14.41
N ASN A 153 -9.91 31.26 -13.26
CA ASN A 153 -10.85 32.09 -12.51
C ASN A 153 -10.17 33.31 -11.87
N THR A 154 -8.87 33.21 -11.53
CA THR A 154 -8.10 34.36 -11.01
C THR A 154 -7.70 35.32 -12.13
N ILE A 155 -7.38 34.81 -13.33
CA ILE A 155 -7.08 35.65 -14.51
C ILE A 155 -8.37 36.30 -15.05
N ALA A 156 -9.46 35.54 -15.20
CA ALA A 156 -10.76 36.07 -15.61
C ALA A 156 -11.36 37.04 -14.57
N GLY A 157 -11.15 36.77 -13.27
CA GLY A 157 -11.51 37.71 -12.20
C GLY A 157 -10.73 39.02 -12.26
N ASN A 158 -9.43 38.96 -12.53
CA ASN A 158 -8.59 40.15 -12.68
C ASN A 158 -8.88 40.94 -13.98
N GLU A 159 -9.20 40.27 -15.09
CA GLU A 159 -9.63 40.92 -16.34
C GLU A 159 -10.99 41.62 -16.21
N ILE A 160 -11.94 41.06 -15.45
CA ILE A 160 -13.23 41.71 -15.17
C ILE A 160 -13.04 42.93 -14.25
N ILE A 161 -12.12 42.86 -13.30
CA ILE A 161 -11.81 44.00 -12.41
C ILE A 161 -11.07 45.11 -13.17
N GLN A 162 -10.11 44.80 -14.04
CA GLN A 162 -9.45 45.81 -14.89
C GLN A 162 -10.42 46.50 -15.86
N ASN A 163 -11.27 45.73 -16.55
CA ASN A 163 -12.27 46.31 -17.45
C ASN A 163 -13.28 47.20 -16.70
N ASN A 164 -13.69 46.82 -15.47
CA ASN A 164 -14.57 47.65 -14.66
C ASN A 164 -13.88 48.91 -14.11
N ILE A 165 -12.57 48.89 -13.86
CA ILE A 165 -11.81 50.09 -13.45
C ILE A 165 -11.65 51.04 -14.64
N GLU A 166 -11.33 50.54 -15.83
CA GLU A 166 -11.20 51.38 -17.05
C GLU A 166 -12.54 52.00 -17.48
N VAL A 167 -13.65 51.26 -17.36
CA VAL A 167 -15.01 51.79 -17.59
C VAL A 167 -15.38 52.86 -16.56
N ASN A 168 -15.02 52.68 -15.28
CA ASN A 168 -15.35 53.65 -14.23
C ASN A 168 -14.49 54.93 -14.31
N GLU A 169 -13.24 54.83 -14.79
CA GLU A 169 -12.42 56.00 -15.12
C GLU A 169 -12.97 56.80 -16.32
N GLN A 170 -13.52 56.14 -17.35
CA GLN A 170 -14.17 56.84 -18.46
C GLN A 170 -15.47 57.53 -18.05
N ILE A 171 -16.28 56.91 -17.19
CA ILE A 171 -17.52 57.52 -16.66
C ILE A 171 -17.20 58.75 -15.79
N THR A 172 -16.11 58.70 -15.00
CA THR A 172 -15.70 59.81 -14.14
C THR A 172 -15.14 60.99 -14.94
N LYS A 173 -14.45 60.75 -16.07
CA LYS A 173 -14.02 61.81 -16.99
C LYS A 173 -15.18 62.46 -17.74
N ASN A 174 -16.19 61.70 -18.16
CA ASN A 174 -17.36 62.27 -18.83
C ASN A 174 -18.25 63.10 -17.89
N LYS A 175 -18.39 62.71 -16.62
CA LYS A 175 -19.12 63.51 -15.62
C LYS A 175 -18.43 64.82 -15.26
N THR A 176 -17.09 64.88 -15.35
CA THR A 176 -16.33 66.11 -15.07
C THR A 176 -16.48 67.13 -16.21
N ASN A 177 -16.66 66.67 -17.45
CA ASN A 177 -16.85 67.54 -18.60
C ASN A 177 -18.27 68.12 -18.70
N GLU A 178 -19.31 67.43 -18.21
CA GLU A 178 -20.69 67.98 -18.18
C GLU A 178 -20.91 69.04 -17.09
N VAL A 179 -20.13 69.02 -16.01
CA VAL A 179 -20.26 70.00 -14.92
C VAL A 179 -19.60 71.34 -15.28
N GLN A 180 -18.60 71.37 -16.16
CA GLN A 180 -17.94 72.62 -16.58
C GLN A 180 -18.68 73.38 -17.70
N THR A 181 -19.60 72.75 -18.44
CA THR A 181 -20.38 73.41 -19.50
C THR A 181 -21.66 74.09 -19.01
N ASN A 182 -22.13 73.80 -17.79
CA ASN A 182 -23.36 74.37 -17.21
C ASN A 182 -23.13 75.52 -16.21
N GLN A 183 -21.92 76.11 -16.16
CA GLN A 183 -21.61 77.30 -15.36
C GLN A 183 -21.00 78.43 -16.21
N ARG A 184 -21.64 78.79 -17.32
CA ARG A 184 -21.41 80.06 -18.03
C ARG A 184 -22.72 80.80 -18.24
#